data_AF-A0A7V9EK79-F1
#
_entry.id   AF-A0A7V9EK79-F1
#
_cell.length_a   1.000
_cell.length_b   1.000
_cell.length_c   1.000
_cell.angle_alpha   90.00
_cell.angle_beta   90.00
_cell.angle_gamma   90.00
#
_symmetry.space_group_name_H-M   'P 1'
#
loop_
_entity.id
_entity.type
_entity.pdbx_description
1 polymer ?
#
loop_
_entity_poly.entity_id
_entity_poly.type
_entity_poly.pdbx_seq_one_letter_code
_entity_poly.pdbx_strand_id
1 'polypeptide(L)'
;MTLSGRVLGPLAALALASSGASAAPGVPVPGAPSVAPEVAPAVAGAGPRAPGRSGQWVPGEVVVQRRPALSATGLSRLHARVGAAVVERVPAFDVEVVRLDPGVRVLEAVAAYESAPGVVSAEPNLRRLPLEIPDDPRFSQQWGLRNKGRAHEIADPPPPSASG
;
A
#
# COMPACT_ATOMS: atom_id res chain seq x y z
N MET A 1 -18.45 -11.90 49.93
CA MET A 1 -17.14 -11.39 50.41
C MET A 1 -16.23 -11.46 49.19
N THR A 2 -15.72 -10.39 48.58
CA THR A 2 -15.50 -8.99 48.97
C THR A 2 -15.34 -8.17 47.68
N LEU A 3 -15.51 -6.86 47.80
CA LEU A 3 -15.67 -5.84 46.76
C LEU A 3 -14.43 -5.52 45.88
N SER A 4 -14.71 -4.74 44.83
CA SER A 4 -13.97 -3.52 44.40
C SER A 4 -13.15 -3.68 43.11
N GLY A 5 -13.22 -2.80 42.10
CA GLY A 5 -13.92 -1.52 41.97
C GLY A 5 -13.79 -0.98 40.53
N ARG A 6 -14.73 -0.11 40.14
CA ARG A 6 -14.72 0.72 38.92
C ARG A 6 -13.92 2.01 39.19
N VAL A 7 -13.19 2.54 38.20
CA VAL A 7 -13.03 4.00 38.00
C VAL A 7 -12.91 4.32 36.49
N LEU A 8 -13.43 5.49 36.14
CA LEU A 8 -13.81 6.03 34.83
C LEU A 8 -13.01 7.32 34.56
N GLY A 9 -12.30 7.43 33.41
CA GLY A 9 -11.83 8.67 32.72
C GLY A 9 -10.96 9.70 33.47
N PRO A 10 -10.62 10.88 32.90
CA PRO A 10 -10.65 11.33 31.49
C PRO A 10 -9.35 12.06 31.00
N LEU A 11 -9.33 12.38 29.70
CA LEU A 11 -8.71 13.52 28.95
C LEU A 11 -7.58 14.37 29.60
N ALA A 12 -6.50 14.58 28.83
CA ALA A 12 -5.72 15.82 28.87
C ALA A 12 -5.13 16.14 27.49
N ALA A 13 -5.69 17.16 26.84
CA ALA A 13 -5.05 17.93 25.78
C ALA A 13 -4.13 18.97 26.45
N LEU A 14 -2.92 19.17 25.91
CA LEU A 14 -2.11 20.33 26.29
C LEU A 14 -1.43 20.91 25.05
N ALA A 15 -1.98 22.04 24.60
CA ALA A 15 -1.31 22.99 23.74
C ALA A 15 -0.64 24.06 24.63
N LEU A 16 0.63 24.37 24.40
CA LEU A 16 1.25 25.62 24.82
C LEU A 16 2.06 26.20 23.65
N ALA A 17 1.70 27.43 23.28
CA ALA A 17 2.50 28.40 22.52
C ALA A 17 3.72 28.82 23.39
N SER A 18 4.82 29.42 22.92
CA SER A 18 4.94 30.55 22.00
C SER A 18 6.43 30.95 21.82
N SER A 19 6.67 31.75 20.78
CA SER A 19 7.64 32.86 20.70
C SER A 19 9.10 32.61 20.30
N GLY A 20 9.53 33.42 19.31
CA GLY A 20 10.92 33.57 18.90
C GLY A 20 11.12 34.20 17.52
N ALA A 21 10.41 35.29 17.20
CA ALA A 21 10.71 36.09 16.01
C ALA A 21 11.89 37.04 16.31
N SER A 22 13.04 36.79 15.71
CA SER A 22 14.18 37.72 15.70
C SER A 22 14.20 38.46 14.36
N ALA A 23 13.90 39.76 14.41
CA ALA A 23 13.97 40.66 13.28
C ALA A 23 15.38 41.26 13.19
N ALA A 24 16.07 41.01 12.08
CA ALA A 24 17.28 41.74 11.71
C ALA A 24 16.90 42.99 10.86
N PRO A 25 17.62 44.12 11.00
CA PRO A 25 17.34 45.33 10.23
C PRO A 25 17.79 45.20 8.77
N GLY A 26 16.99 45.75 7.86
CA GLY A 26 17.12 45.58 6.42
C GLY A 26 18.17 46.44 5.73
N VAL A 27 18.52 46.01 4.51
CA VAL A 27 19.13 46.85 3.47
C VAL A 27 18.06 47.15 2.43
N PRO A 28 17.68 48.41 2.17
CA PRO A 28 16.67 48.72 1.17
C PRO A 28 17.30 48.66 -0.24
N VAL A 29 16.82 47.75 -1.08
CA VAL A 29 17.08 47.75 -2.52
C VAL A 29 15.94 48.51 -3.20
N PRO A 30 16.16 49.69 -3.81
CA PRO A 30 15.12 50.36 -4.57
C PRO A 30 14.99 49.71 -5.96
N GLY A 31 13.77 49.26 -6.33
CA GLY A 31 13.45 48.96 -7.72
C GLY A 31 12.80 47.61 -8.05
N ALA A 32 11.90 47.08 -7.20
CA ALA A 32 10.99 46.01 -7.63
C ALA A 32 9.57 46.58 -7.80
N PRO A 33 8.90 46.39 -8.96
CA PRO A 33 7.50 46.74 -9.08
C PRO A 33 6.68 45.90 -8.09
N SER A 34 5.83 46.57 -7.32
CA SER A 34 4.85 45.93 -6.44
C SER A 34 3.86 45.17 -7.31
N VAL A 35 4.01 43.85 -7.40
CA VAL A 35 2.99 42.96 -7.96
C VAL A 35 2.22 42.42 -6.76
N ALA A 36 0.99 42.89 -6.58
CA ALA A 36 0.07 42.31 -5.60
C ALA A 36 -0.11 40.80 -5.89
N PRO A 37 -0.26 39.94 -4.87
CA PRO A 37 -0.60 38.55 -5.12
C PRO A 37 -2.04 38.50 -5.62
N GLU A 38 -2.20 38.31 -6.93
CA GLU A 38 -3.46 37.91 -7.52
C GLU A 38 -3.77 36.49 -7.02
N VAL A 39 -4.72 36.39 -6.09
CA VAL A 39 -5.21 35.11 -5.56
C VAL A 39 -6.01 34.44 -6.66
N ALA A 40 -5.35 33.64 -7.48
CA ALA A 40 -6.03 32.70 -8.38
C ALA A 40 -6.87 31.72 -7.53
N PRO A 41 -8.10 31.38 -7.94
CA PRO A 41 -8.87 30.37 -7.22
C PRO A 41 -8.10 29.05 -7.28
N ALA A 42 -7.88 28.46 -6.11
CA ALA A 42 -7.38 27.10 -6.00
C ALA A 42 -8.38 26.19 -6.71
N VAL A 43 -8.09 25.84 -7.96
CA VAL A 43 -8.74 24.73 -8.64
C VAL A 43 -8.36 23.53 -7.80
N ALA A 44 -9.31 23.01 -7.02
CA ALA A 44 -9.15 21.79 -6.28
C ALA A 44 -8.79 20.71 -7.29
N GLY A 45 -7.49 20.45 -7.44
CA GLY A 45 -6.99 19.32 -8.20
C GLY A 45 -7.70 18.11 -7.63
N ALA A 46 -8.51 17.46 -8.47
CA ALA A 46 -9.05 16.15 -8.18
C ALA A 46 -7.85 15.22 -8.04
N GLY A 47 -7.28 15.16 -6.83
CA GLY A 47 -6.36 14.10 -6.46
C GLY A 47 -7.05 12.76 -6.71
N PRO A 48 -6.30 11.68 -6.98
CA PRO A 48 -6.86 10.40 -7.35
C PRO A 48 -7.97 10.04 -6.36
N ARG A 49 -9.21 9.99 -6.84
CA ARG A 49 -10.33 9.45 -6.08
C ARG A 49 -9.91 8.01 -5.78
N ALA A 50 -9.56 7.74 -4.51
CA ALA A 50 -9.31 6.37 -4.06
C ALA A 50 -10.44 5.51 -4.64
N PRO A 51 -10.15 4.44 -5.39
CA PRO A 51 -11.18 3.65 -6.01
C PRO A 51 -12.18 3.28 -4.91
N GLY A 52 -13.47 3.50 -5.20
CA GLY A 52 -14.55 3.05 -4.31
C GLY A 52 -14.31 1.59 -3.95
N ARG A 53 -14.88 1.12 -2.83
CA ARG A 53 -14.64 -0.24 -2.29
C ARG A 53 -14.73 -1.38 -3.34
N SER A 54 -15.42 -1.15 -4.46
CA SER A 54 -15.36 -1.95 -5.67
C SER A 54 -14.02 -1.81 -6.43
N GLY A 55 -13.21 -2.87 -6.44
CA GLY A 55 -12.01 -2.97 -7.29
C GLY A 55 -10.67 -2.91 -6.55
N GLN A 56 -10.69 -2.88 -5.22
CA GLN A 56 -9.48 -2.81 -4.40
C GLN A 56 -8.76 -4.17 -4.28
N TRP A 57 -9.48 -5.27 -4.49
CA TRP A 57 -8.97 -6.64 -4.50
C TRP A 57 -9.55 -7.47 -5.63
N VAL A 58 -8.93 -8.61 -5.93
CA VAL A 58 -9.45 -9.62 -6.85
C VAL A 58 -10.69 -10.27 -6.23
N PRO A 59 -11.86 -10.23 -6.90
CA PRO A 59 -13.08 -10.79 -6.35
C PRO A 59 -12.94 -12.27 -6.01
N GLY A 60 -13.33 -12.64 -4.78
CA GLY A 60 -13.31 -14.02 -4.31
C GLY A 60 -11.91 -14.57 -4.09
N GLU A 61 -10.87 -13.75 -3.91
CA GLU A 61 -9.53 -14.23 -3.60
C GLU A 61 -8.98 -13.70 -2.28
N VAL A 62 -8.29 -14.58 -1.56
CA VAL A 62 -7.64 -14.32 -0.28
C VAL A 62 -6.22 -14.86 -0.34
N VAL A 63 -5.27 -14.11 0.21
CA VAL A 63 -3.90 -14.53 0.42
C VAL A 63 -3.77 -14.98 1.87
N VAL A 64 -3.31 -16.21 2.10
CA VAL A 64 -3.23 -16.81 3.43
C VAL A 64 -1.78 -17.20 3.70
N GLN A 65 -1.22 -16.71 4.80
CA GLN A 65 0.08 -17.13 5.29
C GLN A 65 -0.07 -18.08 6.47
N ARG A 66 0.57 -19.26 6.39
CA ARG A 66 0.59 -20.22 7.49
C ARG A 66 1.89 -20.14 8.29
N ARG A 67 1.82 -20.55 9.55
CA ARG A 67 3.00 -20.87 10.35
C ARG A 67 3.64 -22.15 9.79
N PRO A 68 4.96 -22.32 9.89
CA PRO A 68 5.63 -23.55 9.47
C PRO A 68 5.08 -24.82 10.17
N ALA A 69 4.64 -24.67 11.43
CA ALA A 69 4.05 -25.76 12.22
C ALA A 69 2.68 -26.23 11.71
N LEU A 70 1.95 -25.40 10.95
CA LEU A 70 0.70 -25.84 10.31
C LEU A 70 1.07 -26.69 9.08
N SER A 71 0.83 -28.00 9.18
CA SER A 71 1.06 -28.92 8.06
C SER A 71 0.22 -28.56 6.84
N ALA A 72 0.71 -28.91 5.65
CA ALA A 72 -0.04 -28.73 4.39
C ALA A 72 -1.43 -29.39 4.46
N THR A 73 -1.55 -30.60 5.01
CA THR A 73 -2.84 -31.29 5.21
C THR A 73 -3.75 -30.56 6.21
N GLY A 74 -3.18 -29.92 7.23
CA GLY A 74 -3.93 -29.07 8.16
C GLY A 74 -4.49 -27.83 7.46
N LEU A 75 -3.65 -27.17 6.65
CA LEU A 75 -4.03 -26.01 5.86
C LEU A 75 -5.09 -26.36 4.79
N SER A 76 -4.94 -27.46 4.05
CA SER A 76 -5.95 -27.93 3.09
C SER A 76 -7.32 -28.19 3.74
N ARG A 77 -7.34 -28.76 4.95
CA ARG A 77 -8.58 -28.92 5.72
C ARG A 77 -9.19 -27.58 6.14
N LEU A 78 -8.36 -26.58 6.44
CA LEU A 78 -8.83 -25.23 6.72
C LEU A 78 -9.44 -24.59 5.48
N HIS A 79 -8.82 -24.71 4.30
CA HIS A 79 -9.38 -24.24 3.04
C HIS A 79 -10.75 -24.86 2.75
N ALA A 80 -10.89 -26.18 2.91
CA ALA A 80 -12.17 -26.87 2.73
C ALA A 80 -13.25 -26.36 3.70
N ARG A 81 -12.92 -26.06 4.96
CA ARG A 81 -13.88 -25.51 5.93
C ARG A 81 -14.35 -24.10 5.59
N VAL A 82 -13.48 -23.29 4.99
CA VAL A 82 -13.80 -21.92 4.57
C VAL A 82 -14.56 -21.90 3.23
N GLY A 83 -14.53 -23.01 2.47
CA GLY A 83 -15.07 -23.05 1.11
C GLY A 83 -14.11 -22.35 0.16
N ALA A 84 -12.87 -22.82 0.10
CA ALA A 84 -11.84 -22.24 -0.74
C ALA A 84 -10.96 -23.30 -1.42
N ALA A 85 -10.50 -22.99 -2.62
CA ALA A 85 -9.58 -23.80 -3.40
C ALA A 85 -8.29 -23.01 -3.68
N VAL A 86 -7.14 -23.69 -3.58
CA VAL A 86 -5.83 -23.08 -3.82
C VAL A 86 -5.66 -22.81 -5.32
N VAL A 87 -5.28 -21.57 -5.66
CA VAL A 87 -4.97 -21.17 -7.05
C VAL A 87 -3.48 -20.93 -7.26
N GLU A 88 -2.76 -20.52 -6.22
CA GLU A 88 -1.32 -20.28 -6.29
C GLU A 88 -0.64 -20.60 -4.95
N ARG A 89 0.61 -21.02 -5.01
CA ARG A 89 1.46 -21.26 -3.82
C ARG A 89 2.77 -20.51 -3.97
N VAL A 90 3.21 -19.90 -2.88
CA VAL A 90 4.52 -19.24 -2.76
C VAL A 90 5.28 -19.87 -1.57
N PRO A 91 5.95 -21.02 -1.79
CA PRO A 91 6.53 -21.81 -0.71
C PRO A 91 7.59 -21.07 0.11
N ALA A 92 8.34 -20.16 -0.51
CA ALA A 92 9.38 -19.37 0.14
C ALA A 92 8.86 -18.50 1.31
N PHE A 93 7.56 -18.20 1.33
CA PHE A 93 6.93 -17.37 2.36
C PHE A 93 5.83 -18.09 3.14
N ASP A 94 5.63 -19.40 2.91
CA ASP A 94 4.51 -20.17 3.46
C ASP A 94 3.14 -19.54 3.14
N VAL A 95 2.98 -19.00 1.91
CA VAL A 95 1.78 -18.31 1.44
C VAL A 95 1.03 -19.13 0.38
N GLU A 96 -0.29 -19.16 0.46
CA GLU A 96 -1.18 -19.65 -0.59
C GLU A 96 -2.22 -18.58 -0.96
N VAL A 97 -2.47 -18.42 -2.26
CA VAL A 97 -3.61 -17.66 -2.77
C VAL A 97 -4.75 -18.63 -2.99
N VAL A 98 -5.92 -18.32 -2.46
CA VAL A 98 -7.11 -19.17 -2.56
C VAL A 98 -8.27 -18.42 -3.21
N ARG A 99 -9.02 -19.15 -4.03
CA ARG A 99 -10.31 -18.74 -4.59
C ARG A 99 -11.42 -19.25 -3.68
N LEU A 100 -12.33 -18.38 -3.31
CA LEU A 100 -13.50 -18.70 -2.50
C LEU A 100 -14.63 -19.25 -3.38
N ASP A 101 -15.41 -20.15 -2.81
CA ASP A 101 -16.62 -20.68 -3.43
C ASP A 101 -17.67 -19.58 -3.63
N PRO A 102 -18.58 -19.73 -4.61
CA PRO A 102 -19.64 -18.76 -4.83
C PRO A 102 -20.47 -18.51 -3.57
N GLY A 103 -20.68 -17.22 -3.24
CA GLY A 103 -21.45 -16.79 -2.07
C GLY A 103 -20.63 -16.55 -0.80
N VAL A 104 -19.38 -17.00 -0.73
CA VAL A 104 -18.49 -16.69 0.40
C VAL A 104 -17.95 -15.27 0.25
N ARG A 105 -18.12 -14.43 1.28
CA ARG A 105 -17.62 -13.04 1.25
C ARG A 105 -16.15 -13.00 1.62
N VAL A 106 -15.36 -12.24 0.86
CA VAL A 106 -13.89 -12.12 1.06
C VAL A 106 -13.53 -11.78 2.51
N LEU A 107 -14.18 -10.77 3.08
CA LEU A 107 -13.86 -10.34 4.45
C LEU A 107 -14.30 -11.34 5.53
N GLU A 108 -15.32 -12.15 5.26
CA GLU A 108 -15.72 -13.24 6.17
C GLU A 108 -14.71 -14.39 6.12
N ALA A 109 -14.24 -14.74 4.91
CA ALA A 109 -13.19 -15.73 4.74
C ALA A 109 -11.88 -15.28 5.40
N VAL A 110 -11.51 -14.01 5.25
CA VAL A 110 -10.35 -13.41 5.95
C VAL A 110 -10.49 -13.60 7.46
N ALA A 111 -11.62 -13.17 8.05
CA ALA A 111 -11.84 -13.32 9.49
C ALA A 111 -11.81 -14.81 9.93
N ALA A 112 -12.34 -15.72 9.12
CA ALA A 112 -12.29 -17.15 9.38
C ALA A 112 -10.84 -17.69 9.39
N TYR A 113 -10.01 -17.28 8.43
CA TYR A 113 -8.59 -17.65 8.41
C TYR A 113 -7.82 -17.03 9.59
N GLU A 114 -8.00 -15.74 9.87
CA GLU A 114 -7.31 -15.06 10.99
C GLU A 114 -7.65 -15.68 12.35
N SER A 115 -8.87 -16.21 12.50
CA SER A 115 -9.27 -16.93 13.72
C SER A 115 -8.65 -18.33 13.85
N ALA A 116 -8.08 -18.88 12.78
CA ALA A 116 -7.61 -20.26 12.75
C ALA A 116 -6.21 -20.42 13.39
N PRO A 117 -6.03 -21.39 14.30
CA PRO A 117 -4.70 -21.70 14.82
C PRO A 117 -3.73 -22.08 13.70
N GLY A 118 -2.53 -21.50 13.74
CA GLY A 118 -1.50 -21.78 12.75
C GLY A 118 -1.57 -20.91 11.50
N VAL A 119 -2.55 -20.02 11.35
CA VAL A 119 -2.49 -18.91 10.39
C VAL A 119 -1.70 -17.76 11.03
N VAL A 120 -0.86 -17.10 10.23
CA VAL A 120 -0.11 -15.88 10.60
C VAL A 120 -0.90 -14.65 10.21
N SER A 121 -1.37 -14.63 8.97
CA SER A 121 -2.15 -13.55 8.39
C SER A 121 -3.07 -14.08 7.29
N ALA A 122 -4.17 -13.37 7.07
CA ALA A 122 -5.00 -13.54 5.89
C ALA A 122 -5.50 -12.18 5.42
N GLU A 123 -5.38 -11.91 4.12
CA GLU A 123 -5.73 -10.62 3.55
C GLU A 123 -6.46 -10.82 2.21
N PRO A 124 -7.33 -9.89 1.78
CA PRO A 124 -7.82 -9.88 0.41
C PRO A 124 -6.65 -9.83 -0.58
N ASN A 125 -6.78 -10.48 -1.74
CA ASN A 125 -5.79 -10.33 -2.80
C ASN A 125 -5.88 -8.92 -3.43
N LEU A 126 -5.23 -7.93 -2.81
CA LEU A 126 -5.34 -6.53 -3.18
C LEU A 126 -4.72 -6.25 -4.55
N ARG A 127 -5.41 -5.47 -5.38
CA ARG A 127 -4.86 -4.93 -6.62
C ARG A 127 -3.91 -3.78 -6.29
N ARG A 128 -2.71 -3.81 -6.86
CA ARG A 128 -1.75 -2.70 -6.84
C ARG A 128 -1.61 -2.16 -8.26
N LEU A 129 -1.72 -0.84 -8.39
CA LEU A 129 -1.57 -0.13 -9.65
C LEU A 129 -0.23 0.63 -9.61
N PRO A 130 0.51 0.72 -10.74
CA PRO A 130 1.64 1.61 -10.83
C PRO A 130 1.21 3.03 -10.49
N LEU A 131 2.08 3.77 -9.80
CA LEU A 131 1.94 5.21 -9.70
C LEU A 131 2.08 5.78 -11.13
N GLU A 132 1.16 6.66 -11.55
CA GLU A 132 1.35 7.43 -12.78
C GLU A 132 2.63 8.27 -12.68
N ILE A 133 3.12 8.72 -13.84
CA ILE A 133 4.35 9.48 -14.04
C ILE A 133 4.61 10.43 -12.85
N PRO A 134 5.82 10.43 -12.25
CA PRO A 134 6.12 11.31 -11.12
C PRO A 134 5.82 12.77 -11.47
N ASP A 135 5.24 13.52 -10.53
CA ASP A 135 4.94 14.96 -10.67
C ASP A 135 6.20 15.86 -10.82
N ASP A 136 7.37 15.28 -11.11
CA ASP A 136 8.61 16.01 -11.36
C ASP A 136 8.52 16.73 -12.72
N PRO A 137 8.53 18.08 -12.75
CA PRO A 137 8.45 18.84 -14.00
C PRO A 137 9.56 18.50 -15.00
N ARG A 138 10.71 17.99 -14.53
CA ARG A 138 11.84 17.59 -15.36
C ARG A 138 11.81 16.12 -15.75
N PHE A 139 10.83 15.32 -15.35
CA PHE A 139 10.73 13.91 -15.76
C PHE A 139 10.77 13.73 -17.29
N SER A 140 10.17 14.67 -18.02
CA SER A 140 10.20 14.73 -19.48
C SER A 140 11.61 14.85 -20.09
N GLN A 141 12.57 15.38 -19.32
CA GLN A 141 13.96 15.59 -19.71
C GLN A 141 14.86 14.40 -19.30
N GLN A 142 14.38 13.51 -18.44
CA GLN A 142 15.12 12.36 -17.95
C GLN A 142 14.97 11.18 -18.92
N TRP A 143 15.71 11.24 -20.03
CA TRP A 143 15.63 10.24 -21.12
C TRP A 143 15.74 8.79 -20.62
N GLY A 144 16.60 8.52 -19.64
CA GLY A 144 16.75 7.19 -19.04
C GLY A 144 15.51 6.67 -18.30
N LEU A 145 14.73 7.54 -17.66
CA LEU A 145 13.51 7.15 -16.94
C LEU A 145 12.27 7.13 -17.84
N ARG A 146 12.28 7.86 -18.96
CA ARG A 146 11.25 7.82 -20.01
C ARG A 146 11.61 6.83 -21.13
N ASN A 147 12.17 5.68 -20.78
CA ASN A 147 12.55 4.65 -21.74
C ASN A 147 11.39 3.69 -21.99
N LYS A 148 10.93 3.60 -23.25
CA LYS A 148 9.84 2.71 -23.69
C LYS A 148 10.34 1.36 -24.23
N GLY A 149 11.60 1.00 -23.99
CA GLY A 149 12.17 -0.30 -24.36
C GLY A 149 12.50 -0.43 -25.86
N ARG A 150 13.20 0.53 -26.45
CA ARG A 150 13.72 0.41 -27.83
C ARG A 150 15.00 -0.44 -27.82
N ALA A 151 15.03 -1.50 -28.62
CA ALA A 151 16.28 -2.21 -28.92
C ALA A 151 17.23 -1.27 -29.67
N HIS A 152 18.47 -1.18 -29.22
CA HIS A 152 19.54 -0.50 -29.96
C HIS A 152 20.31 -1.55 -30.77
N GLU A 153 20.70 -1.20 -31.99
CA GLU A 153 21.38 -2.09 -32.95
C GLU A 153 22.79 -2.53 -32.45
N ILE A 154 23.33 -1.80 -31.47
CA ILE A 154 24.56 -2.11 -30.75
C ILE A 154 24.19 -2.80 -29.43
N ALA A 155 23.73 -4.05 -29.50
CA ALA A 155 23.90 -4.95 -28.37
C ALA A 155 25.29 -5.57 -28.53
N ASP A 156 26.15 -5.49 -27.51
CA ASP A 156 27.37 -6.28 -27.52
C ASP A 156 26.97 -7.75 -27.74
N PRO A 157 27.62 -8.48 -28.67
CA PRO A 157 27.40 -9.91 -28.77
C PRO A 157 27.68 -10.53 -27.39
N PRO A 158 26.83 -11.46 -26.91
CA PRO A 158 27.07 -12.10 -25.62
C PRO A 158 28.48 -12.73 -25.60
N PRO A 159 29.20 -12.67 -24.47
CA PRO A 159 30.52 -13.26 -24.39
C PRO A 159 30.45 -14.76 -24.74
N PRO A 160 31.49 -15.33 -25.37
CA PRO A 160 31.50 -16.71 -25.84
C PRO A 160 31.28 -17.75 -24.73
N SER A 161 31.40 -17.35 -23.46
CA SER A 161 31.11 -18.18 -22.29
C SER A 161 29.62 -18.40 -21.99
N ALA A 162 28.71 -17.71 -22.67
CA ALA A 162 27.26 -17.82 -22.44
C ALA A 162 26.57 -18.89 -23.30
N SER A 163 27.32 -19.68 -24.06
CA SER A 163 26.82 -20.90 -24.72
C SER A 163 27.30 -22.12 -23.94
N GLY A 164 26.53 -22.50 -22.92
CA GLY A 164 26.75 -23.68 -22.09
C GLY A 164 25.45 -24.17 -21.50
#